data_AF-W2NDL9-F1
#
_entry.id   AF-W2NDL9-F1
#
_cell.length_a   1.000
_cell.length_b   1.000
_cell.length_c   1.000
_cell.angle_alpha   90.00
_cell.angle_beta   90.00
_cell.angle_gamma   90.00
#
_symmetry.space_group_name_H-M   'P 1'
#
loop_
_entity.id
_entity.type
_entity.pdbx_description
1 polymer ?
#
loop_
_entity_poly.entity_id
_entity_poly.type
_entity_poly.pdbx_seq_one_letter_code
_entity_poly.pdbx_strand_id
1 'polypeptide(L)'
;MTTAKLDAMKGIVKDLAHARCKTQLGEYKQRIQSLLQRPQHLKEFVGHVERVQSLKSKQKALAKNTNVIWCSWMILRSVQESYKEETEAVDAFVASRVGEMTQQLDANIQRLDEQVLQLHNQLQGGLLIDASHFEDPSAVKSELESVKQRLTQLDELSKQYTEYQTLFNLMPFKHLNLQATQEHFATVESLWTAVEKWNELYQTAMTSPFFEVNTEELSKDAAVAFKDAYALHKKLSNDVTAVLKDRTAAFKLNMPTVLELGNPAMKDRH
;
A
#
# COMPACT_ATOMS: atom_id res chain seq x y z
N MET A 1 -48.27 10.33 -47.35
CA MET A 1 -48.16 10.36 -45.88
C MET A 1 -49.35 11.16 -45.36
N THR A 2 -50.24 10.59 -44.53
CA THR A 2 -51.47 11.28 -44.09
C THR A 2 -51.17 12.29 -42.99
N THR A 3 -51.88 13.42 -42.97
CA THR A 3 -51.72 14.52 -41.99
C THR A 3 -51.75 14.02 -40.54
N ALA A 4 -52.63 13.07 -40.24
CA ALA A 4 -52.72 12.43 -38.92
C ALA A 4 -51.46 11.65 -38.52
N LYS A 5 -50.77 10.96 -39.45
CA LYS A 5 -49.50 10.28 -39.16
C LYS A 5 -48.37 11.28 -38.90
N LEU A 6 -48.40 12.41 -39.62
CA LEU A 6 -47.41 13.47 -39.49
C LEU A 6 -47.56 14.21 -38.15
N ASP A 7 -48.79 14.42 -37.67
CA ASP A 7 -49.06 15.01 -36.35
C ASP A 7 -48.77 14.03 -35.20
N ALA A 8 -49.02 12.73 -35.37
CA ALA A 8 -48.57 11.71 -34.40
C ALA A 8 -47.04 11.67 -34.26
N MET A 9 -46.30 11.78 -35.38
CA MET A 9 -44.83 11.85 -35.35
C MET A 9 -44.33 13.13 -34.68
N LYS A 10 -44.97 14.28 -34.91
CA LYS A 10 -44.64 15.53 -34.18
C LYS A 10 -44.84 15.38 -32.67
N GLY A 11 -45.91 14.72 -32.25
CA GLY A 11 -46.18 14.41 -30.83
C GLY A 11 -45.06 13.59 -30.20
N ILE A 12 -44.68 12.47 -30.83
CA ILE A 12 -43.59 11.59 -30.36
C ILE A 12 -42.25 12.34 -30.27
N VAL A 13 -41.92 13.15 -31.28
CA VAL A 13 -40.68 13.95 -31.30
C VAL A 13 -40.67 14.97 -30.16
N LYS A 14 -41.81 15.61 -29.89
CA LYS A 14 -41.96 16.59 -28.80
C LYS A 14 -41.81 15.94 -27.42
N ASP A 15 -42.45 14.78 -27.20
CA ASP A 15 -42.36 14.05 -25.94
C ASP A 15 -40.94 13.53 -25.69
N LEU A 16 -40.28 13.01 -26.73
CA LEU A 16 -38.89 12.58 -26.66
C LEU A 16 -37.95 13.77 -26.36
N ALA A 17 -38.19 14.93 -26.96
CA ALA A 17 -37.42 16.15 -26.69
C ALA A 17 -37.61 16.64 -25.25
N HIS A 18 -38.85 16.65 -24.74
CA HIS A 18 -39.15 17.02 -23.35
C HIS A 18 -38.52 16.07 -22.34
N ALA A 19 -38.60 14.75 -22.59
CA ALA A 19 -37.95 13.76 -21.73
C ALA A 19 -36.43 13.98 -21.67
N ARG A 20 -35.78 14.20 -22.82
CA ARG A 20 -34.33 14.49 -22.89
C ARG A 20 -33.96 15.80 -22.17
N CYS A 21 -34.74 16.88 -22.36
CA CYS A 21 -34.54 18.13 -21.62
C CYS A 21 -34.62 17.92 -20.10
N LYS A 22 -35.62 17.17 -19.64
CA LYS A 22 -35.83 16.90 -18.21
C LYS A 22 -34.65 16.14 -17.61
N THR A 23 -34.15 15.12 -18.31
CA THR A 23 -32.95 14.37 -17.89
C THR A 23 -31.73 15.28 -17.80
N GLN A 24 -31.47 16.09 -18.84
CA GLN A 24 -30.32 17.01 -18.84
C GLN A 24 -30.40 18.05 -17.72
N LEU A 25 -31.59 18.61 -17.48
CA LEU A 25 -31.81 19.54 -16.38
C LEU A 25 -31.57 18.88 -15.02
N GLY A 26 -32.00 17.63 -14.84
CA GLY A 26 -31.70 16.84 -13.66
C GLY A 26 -30.19 16.66 -13.45
N GLU A 27 -29.47 16.30 -14.52
CA GLU A 27 -28.01 16.13 -14.48
C GLU A 27 -27.30 17.43 -14.10
N TYR A 28 -27.61 18.56 -14.73
CA TYR A 28 -26.99 19.84 -14.38
C TYR A 28 -27.28 20.23 -12.93
N LYS A 29 -28.52 20.09 -12.45
CA LYS A 29 -28.87 20.39 -11.05
C LYS A 29 -28.06 19.56 -10.06
N GLN A 30 -27.93 18.26 -10.32
CA GLN A 30 -27.14 17.36 -9.47
C GLN A 30 -25.65 17.74 -9.46
N ARG A 31 -25.10 18.12 -10.62
CA ARG A 31 -23.70 18.59 -10.71
C ARG A 31 -23.50 19.90 -9.95
N ILE A 32 -24.40 20.88 -10.10
CA ILE A 32 -24.37 22.14 -9.34
C ILE A 32 -24.39 21.86 -7.84
N GLN A 33 -25.28 21.00 -7.36
CA GLN A 33 -25.34 20.64 -5.94
C GLN A 33 -24.01 20.04 -5.43
N SER A 34 -23.32 19.27 -6.26
CA SER A 34 -22.01 18.70 -5.91
C SER A 34 -20.91 19.76 -5.86
N LEU A 35 -21.00 20.78 -6.72
CA LEU A 35 -20.09 21.94 -6.74
C LEU A 35 -20.28 22.84 -5.52
N LEU A 36 -21.49 22.95 -4.97
CA LEU A 36 -21.77 23.81 -3.81
C LEU A 36 -21.16 23.34 -2.49
N GLN A 37 -20.64 22.11 -2.41
CA GLN A 37 -19.98 21.62 -1.20
C GLN A 37 -18.73 22.47 -0.88
N ARG A 38 -18.50 22.73 0.40
CA ARG A 38 -17.35 23.49 0.91
C ARG A 38 -16.68 22.70 2.05
N PRO A 39 -15.89 21.66 1.71
CA PRO A 39 -15.28 20.81 2.72
C PRO A 39 -14.19 21.56 3.51
N GLN A 40 -14.08 21.23 4.81
CA GLN A 40 -13.11 21.86 5.71
C GLN A 40 -11.90 20.97 6.00
N HIS A 41 -12.05 19.65 5.87
CA HIS A 41 -10.99 18.68 6.15
C HIS A 41 -10.27 18.26 4.87
N LEU A 42 -8.96 18.03 4.97
CA LEU A 42 -8.09 17.66 3.84
C LEU A 42 -8.66 16.50 3.01
N LYS A 43 -9.06 15.39 3.64
CA LYS A 43 -9.59 14.21 2.96
C LYS A 43 -10.85 14.52 2.12
N GLU A 44 -11.76 15.30 2.70
CA GLU A 44 -13.00 15.68 2.02
C GLU A 44 -12.74 16.73 0.93
N PHE A 45 -11.77 17.61 1.14
CA PHE A 45 -11.33 18.60 0.17
C PHE A 45 -10.69 17.95 -1.06
N VAL A 46 -9.80 16.97 -0.87
CA VAL A 46 -9.23 16.15 -1.95
C VAL A 46 -10.34 15.48 -2.75
N GLY A 47 -11.26 14.78 -2.08
CA GLY A 47 -12.38 14.13 -2.76
C GLY A 47 -13.29 15.13 -3.49
N HIS A 48 -13.44 16.34 -2.98
CA HIS A 48 -14.15 17.41 -3.69
C HIS A 48 -13.38 17.89 -4.93
N VAL A 49 -12.08 18.16 -4.84
CA VAL A 49 -11.25 18.58 -5.98
C VAL A 49 -11.25 17.51 -7.08
N GLU A 50 -11.13 16.23 -6.73
CA GLU A 50 -11.21 15.11 -7.69
C GLU A 50 -12.57 15.08 -8.40
N ARG A 51 -13.67 15.22 -7.65
CA ARG A 51 -15.02 15.30 -8.22
C ARG A 51 -15.16 16.50 -9.16
N VAL A 52 -14.67 17.68 -8.78
CA VAL A 52 -14.71 18.89 -9.61
C VAL A 52 -13.94 18.68 -10.92
N GLN A 53 -12.74 18.11 -10.87
CA GLN A 53 -11.95 17.78 -12.06
C GLN A 53 -12.68 16.76 -12.97
N SER A 54 -13.31 15.74 -12.38
CA SER A 54 -14.13 14.74 -13.11
C SER A 54 -15.37 15.37 -13.78
N LEU A 55 -16.06 16.28 -13.08
CA LEU A 55 -17.22 16.98 -13.63
C LEU A 55 -16.82 17.89 -14.80
N LYS A 56 -15.68 18.57 -14.68
CA LYS A 56 -15.11 19.41 -15.74
C LYS A 56 -14.73 18.62 -16.99
N SER A 57 -14.08 17.46 -16.84
CA SER A 57 -13.71 16.63 -18.00
C SER A 57 -14.96 16.13 -18.76
N LYS A 58 -16.03 15.82 -18.03
CA LYS A 58 -17.34 15.41 -18.58
C LYS A 58 -18.19 16.57 -19.10
N GLN A 59 -17.77 17.83 -18.90
CA GLN A 59 -18.58 18.99 -19.27
C GLN A 59 -18.72 19.15 -20.79
N LYS A 60 -17.63 18.94 -21.55
CA LYS A 60 -17.66 19.07 -23.02
C LYS A 60 -18.62 18.08 -23.68
N ALA A 61 -18.71 16.86 -23.15
CA ALA A 61 -19.64 15.85 -23.65
C ALA A 61 -21.10 16.23 -23.35
N LEU A 62 -21.37 16.71 -22.14
CA LEU A 62 -22.72 17.15 -21.75
C LEU A 62 -23.19 18.34 -22.59
N ALA A 63 -22.32 19.34 -22.82
CA ALA A 63 -22.65 20.51 -23.62
C ALA A 63 -23.00 20.17 -25.08
N LYS A 64 -22.30 19.20 -25.70
CA LYS A 64 -22.60 18.72 -27.05
C LYS A 64 -23.99 18.08 -27.14
N ASN A 65 -24.37 17.29 -26.13
CA ASN A 65 -25.69 16.65 -26.09
C ASN A 65 -26.84 17.65 -25.89
N THR A 66 -26.58 18.82 -25.30
CA THR A 66 -27.59 19.86 -25.05
C THR A 66 -27.95 20.68 -26.30
N ASN A 67 -27.00 20.93 -27.20
CA ASN A 67 -27.22 21.75 -28.41
C ASN A 67 -28.18 21.12 -29.45
N VAL A 68 -28.65 19.89 -29.23
CA VAL A 68 -29.53 19.15 -30.14
C VAL A 68 -31.03 19.39 -29.81
N ILE A 69 -31.36 20.09 -28.72
CA ILE A 69 -32.74 20.19 -28.22
C ILE A 69 -33.29 21.62 -28.31
N TRP A 70 -34.22 21.85 -29.24
CA TRP A 70 -34.62 23.20 -29.67
C TRP A 70 -35.73 23.85 -28.82
N CYS A 71 -36.65 23.08 -28.22
CA CYS A 71 -37.88 23.65 -27.62
C CYS A 71 -37.75 24.16 -26.17
N SER A 72 -36.61 23.96 -25.50
CA SER A 72 -36.34 24.48 -24.14
C SER A 72 -34.95 25.12 -24.05
N TRP A 73 -34.52 25.75 -25.14
CA TRP A 73 -33.18 26.31 -25.27
C TRP A 73 -32.87 27.38 -24.20
N MET A 74 -33.84 28.23 -23.83
CA MET A 74 -33.63 29.27 -22.82
C MET A 74 -33.39 28.71 -21.40
N ILE A 75 -34.20 27.74 -20.95
CA ILE A 75 -34.05 27.16 -19.61
C ILE A 75 -32.76 26.35 -19.51
N LEU A 76 -32.45 25.56 -20.55
CA LEU A 76 -31.20 24.82 -20.62
C LEU A 76 -29.98 25.75 -20.64
N ARG A 77 -30.04 26.84 -21.43
CA ARG A 77 -28.98 27.85 -21.49
C ARG A 77 -28.78 28.54 -20.14
N SER A 78 -29.85 28.92 -19.45
CA SER A 78 -29.78 29.52 -18.11
C SER A 78 -29.12 28.58 -17.09
N VAL A 79 -29.45 27.29 -17.12
CA VAL A 79 -28.82 26.30 -16.23
C VAL A 79 -27.36 26.02 -16.61
N GLN A 80 -27.01 26.09 -17.90
CA GLN A 80 -25.62 26.00 -18.35
C GLN A 80 -24.78 27.20 -17.87
N GLU A 81 -25.34 28.39 -17.90
CA GLU A 81 -24.71 29.62 -17.42
C GLU A 81 -24.50 29.55 -15.89
N SER A 82 -25.54 29.18 -15.14
CA SER A 82 -25.42 28.93 -13.70
C SER A 82 -24.38 27.84 -13.37
N TYR A 83 -24.33 26.74 -14.12
CA TYR A 83 -23.30 25.72 -13.93
C TYR A 83 -21.89 26.27 -14.20
N LYS A 84 -21.74 27.14 -15.20
CA LYS A 84 -20.45 27.77 -15.53
C LYS A 84 -20.01 28.70 -14.40
N GLU A 85 -20.90 29.57 -13.92
CA GLU A 85 -20.65 30.47 -12.78
C GLU A 85 -20.24 29.68 -11.54
N GLU A 86 -20.97 28.60 -11.22
CA GLU A 86 -20.65 27.73 -10.08
C GLU A 86 -19.31 27.01 -10.25
N THR A 87 -18.95 26.64 -11.48
CA THR A 87 -17.63 26.05 -11.76
C THR A 87 -16.51 27.06 -11.52
N GLU A 88 -16.69 28.32 -11.96
CA GLU A 88 -15.73 29.40 -11.72
C GLU A 88 -15.64 29.76 -10.22
N ALA A 89 -16.77 29.78 -9.51
CA ALA A 89 -16.81 30.02 -8.07
C ALA A 89 -16.09 28.91 -7.27
N VAL A 90 -16.27 27.65 -7.68
CA VAL A 90 -15.54 26.52 -7.08
C VAL A 90 -14.05 26.59 -7.36
N ASP A 91 -13.63 27.04 -8.54
CA ASP A 91 -12.21 27.23 -8.83
C ASP A 91 -11.57 28.29 -7.94
N ALA A 92 -12.26 29.42 -7.75
CA ALA A 92 -11.82 30.45 -6.82
C ALA A 92 -11.72 29.90 -5.38
N PHE A 93 -12.70 29.10 -4.95
CA PHE A 93 -12.69 28.45 -3.64
C PHE A 93 -11.50 27.48 -3.49
N VAL A 94 -11.31 26.58 -4.45
CA VAL A 94 -10.19 25.61 -4.45
C VAL A 94 -8.85 26.35 -4.41
N ALA A 95 -8.66 27.37 -5.26
CA ALA A 95 -7.44 28.17 -5.30
C ALA A 95 -7.17 28.90 -3.97
N SER A 96 -8.22 29.39 -3.29
CA SER A 96 -8.07 30.05 -1.99
C SER A 96 -7.68 29.09 -0.87
N ARG A 97 -8.06 27.81 -0.99
CA ARG A 97 -7.90 26.82 0.08
C ARG A 97 -6.73 25.86 -0.12
N VAL A 98 -6.29 25.67 -1.36
CA VAL A 98 -5.22 24.72 -1.70
C VAL A 98 -3.93 25.02 -0.95
N GLY A 99 -3.61 26.30 -0.68
CA GLY A 99 -2.43 26.68 0.10
C GLY A 99 -2.45 26.13 1.52
N GLU A 100 -3.57 26.30 2.24
CA GLU A 100 -3.72 25.75 3.60
C GLU A 100 -3.74 24.22 3.59
N MET A 101 -4.41 23.62 2.61
CA MET A 101 -4.50 22.16 2.48
C MET A 101 -3.14 21.54 2.16
N THR A 102 -2.31 22.25 1.39
CA THR A 102 -0.91 21.87 1.12
C THR A 102 -0.09 21.90 2.40
N GLN A 103 -0.21 22.95 3.23
CA GLN A 103 0.48 23.00 4.52
C GLN A 103 0.06 21.87 5.47
N GLN A 104 -1.23 21.53 5.51
CA GLN A 104 -1.71 20.38 6.28
C GLN A 104 -1.15 19.06 5.76
N LEU A 105 -1.07 18.90 4.43
CA LEU A 105 -0.48 17.72 3.79
C LEU A 105 1.01 17.60 4.10
N ASP A 106 1.77 18.69 4.01
CA ASP A 106 3.19 18.73 4.33
C ASP A 106 3.44 18.36 5.80
N ALA A 107 2.63 18.89 6.74
CA ALA A 107 2.71 18.52 8.14
C ALA A 107 2.41 17.03 8.39
N ASN A 108 1.48 16.45 7.63
CA ASN A 108 1.18 15.02 7.70
C ASN A 108 2.33 14.17 7.14
N ILE A 109 2.98 14.61 6.06
CA ILE A 109 4.16 13.94 5.47
C ILE A 109 5.32 13.97 6.46
N GLN A 110 5.57 15.11 7.13
CA GLN A 110 6.60 15.22 8.17
C GLN A 110 6.35 14.26 9.33
N ARG A 111 5.11 14.20 9.84
CA ARG A 111 4.73 13.26 10.91
C ARG A 111 4.88 11.80 10.50
N LEU A 112 4.57 11.48 9.24
CA LEU A 112 4.80 10.15 8.69
C LEU A 112 6.29 9.81 8.69
N ASP A 113 7.14 10.74 8.25
CA ASP A 113 8.59 10.55 8.23
C ASP A 113 9.16 10.37 9.65
N GLU A 114 8.69 11.16 10.62
CA GLU A 114 9.04 10.99 12.04
C GLU A 114 8.66 9.60 12.58
N GLN A 115 7.46 9.11 12.25
CA GLN A 115 7.02 7.76 12.65
C GLN A 115 7.87 6.67 11.99
N VAL A 116 8.24 6.84 10.72
CA VAL A 116 9.15 5.93 10.02
C VAL A 116 10.51 5.89 10.70
N LEU A 117 11.08 7.03 11.07
CA LEU A 117 12.37 7.09 11.78
C LEU A 117 12.29 6.44 13.17
N GLN A 118 11.17 6.59 13.88
CA GLN A 118 10.96 5.90 15.15
C GLN A 118 10.92 4.38 14.97
N LEU A 119 10.22 3.88 13.96
CA LEU A 119 10.24 2.44 13.63
C LEU A 119 11.64 1.97 13.23
N HIS A 120 12.36 2.78 12.45
CA HIS A 120 13.72 2.47 12.05
C HIS A 120 14.65 2.29 13.27
N ASN A 121 14.56 3.19 14.24
CA ASN A 121 15.33 3.09 15.49
C ASN A 121 14.92 1.89 16.34
N GLN A 122 13.63 1.53 16.35
CA GLN A 122 13.15 0.31 17.01
C GLN A 122 13.75 -0.95 16.37
N LEU A 123 13.88 -0.99 15.04
CA LEU A 123 14.49 -2.11 14.32
C LEU A 123 16.00 -2.28 14.59
N GLN A 124 16.69 -1.18 14.88
CA GLN A 124 18.13 -1.19 15.18
C GLN A 124 18.45 -1.52 16.64
N GLY A 125 17.45 -1.73 17.50
CA GLY A 125 17.66 -1.85 18.94
C GLY A 125 16.68 -2.79 19.64
N GLY A 126 16.82 -2.85 20.96
CA GLY A 126 15.92 -3.61 21.83
C GLY A 126 15.91 -5.11 21.54
N LEU A 127 14.72 -5.70 21.55
CA LEU A 127 14.48 -7.14 21.46
C LEU A 127 14.95 -7.77 20.13
N LEU A 128 15.04 -6.98 19.07
CA LEU A 128 15.28 -7.47 17.71
C LEU A 128 16.75 -7.81 17.44
N ILE A 129 17.65 -7.28 18.26
CA ILE A 129 19.09 -7.53 18.20
C ILE A 129 19.61 -8.32 19.40
N ASP A 130 18.73 -8.63 20.36
CA ASP A 130 19.10 -9.33 21.58
C ASP A 130 19.20 -10.84 21.36
N ALA A 131 20.39 -11.39 21.59
CA ALA A 131 20.65 -12.82 21.50
C ALA A 131 19.95 -13.66 22.59
N SER A 132 19.43 -13.05 23.65
CA SER A 132 18.72 -13.76 24.72
C SER A 132 17.46 -14.49 24.21
N HIS A 133 16.83 -13.97 23.15
CA HIS A 133 15.65 -14.53 22.51
C HIS A 133 15.97 -15.53 21.39
N PHE A 134 17.23 -15.93 21.23
CA PHE A 134 17.63 -16.84 20.16
C PHE A 134 16.92 -18.20 20.24
N GLU A 135 16.77 -18.76 21.44
CA GLU A 135 16.13 -20.08 21.63
C GLU A 135 14.61 -20.01 21.49
N ASP A 136 14.00 -18.91 21.94
CA ASP A 136 12.55 -18.67 21.85
C ASP A 136 12.27 -17.31 21.17
N PRO A 137 12.15 -17.31 19.82
CA PRO A 137 11.84 -16.10 19.05
C PRO A 137 10.40 -15.59 19.16
N SER A 138 9.53 -16.20 19.98
CA SER A 138 8.09 -15.89 20.00
C SER A 138 7.79 -14.41 20.30
N ALA A 139 8.47 -13.84 21.30
CA ALA A 139 8.33 -12.42 21.66
C ALA A 139 8.80 -11.49 20.52
N VAL A 140 9.93 -11.83 19.89
CA VAL A 140 10.49 -11.08 18.76
C VAL A 140 9.56 -11.10 17.56
N LYS A 141 8.95 -12.25 17.26
CA LYS A 141 7.97 -12.38 16.19
C LYS A 141 6.73 -11.53 16.40
N SER A 142 6.23 -11.48 17.63
CA SER A 142 5.10 -10.62 17.98
C SER A 142 5.44 -9.14 17.74
N GLU A 143 6.65 -8.72 18.10
CA GLU A 143 7.11 -7.35 17.86
C GLU A 143 7.28 -7.07 16.36
N LEU A 144 7.90 -7.99 15.61
CA LEU A 144 8.06 -7.88 14.15
C LEU A 144 6.71 -7.76 13.42
N GLU A 145 5.70 -8.51 13.85
CA GLU A 145 4.36 -8.41 13.29
C GLU A 145 3.72 -7.05 13.61
N SER A 146 3.93 -6.52 14.82
CA SER A 146 3.47 -5.16 15.18
C SER A 146 4.14 -4.09 14.29
N VAL A 147 5.45 -4.19 14.08
CA VAL A 147 6.20 -3.28 13.20
C VAL A 147 5.74 -3.41 11.75
N LYS A 148 5.50 -4.63 11.26
CA LYS A 148 4.99 -4.90 9.91
C LYS A 148 3.64 -4.23 9.65
N GLN A 149 2.72 -4.35 10.60
CA GLN A 149 1.40 -3.72 10.52
C GLN A 149 1.53 -2.20 10.46
N ARG A 150 2.39 -1.61 11.30
CA ARG A 150 2.65 -0.16 11.28
C ARG A 150 3.29 0.29 9.96
N LEU A 151 4.29 -0.43 9.44
CA LEU A 151 4.91 -0.12 8.15
C LEU A 151 3.92 -0.19 6.99
N THR A 152 3.00 -1.16 7.02
CA THR A 152 1.95 -1.28 6.01
C THR A 152 1.00 -0.09 6.04
N GLN A 153 0.60 0.36 7.24
CA GLN A 153 -0.24 1.56 7.40
C GLN A 153 0.47 2.83 6.89
N LEU A 154 1.77 2.98 7.21
CA LEU A 154 2.58 4.11 6.74
C LEU A 154 2.78 4.09 5.22
N ASP A 155 2.93 2.90 4.62
CA ASP A 155 3.00 2.72 3.18
C ASP A 155 1.71 3.15 2.48
N GLU A 156 0.55 2.71 2.98
CA GLU A 156 -0.75 3.15 2.48
C GLU A 156 -0.95 4.67 2.61
N LEU A 157 -0.57 5.26 3.74
CA LEU A 157 -0.63 6.72 3.93
C LEU A 157 0.30 7.47 2.97
N SER A 158 1.51 6.94 2.72
CA SER A 158 2.46 7.56 1.78
C SER A 158 1.92 7.60 0.35
N LYS A 159 1.24 6.54 -0.08
CA LYS A 159 0.55 6.45 -1.38
C LYS A 159 -0.60 7.44 -1.45
N GLN A 160 -1.44 7.51 -0.41
CA GLN A 160 -2.53 8.48 -0.32
C GLN A 160 -2.03 9.93 -0.38
N TYR A 161 -0.96 10.26 0.33
CA TYR A 161 -0.39 11.60 0.30
C TYR A 161 0.23 11.94 -1.05
N THR A 162 0.87 10.97 -1.71
CA THR A 162 1.36 11.11 -3.09
C THR A 162 0.20 11.40 -4.05
N GLU A 163 -0.92 10.69 -3.94
CA GLU A 163 -2.13 10.98 -4.72
C GLU A 163 -2.64 12.40 -4.46
N TYR A 164 -2.66 12.85 -3.20
CA TYR A 164 -3.11 14.21 -2.85
C TYR A 164 -2.18 15.28 -3.44
N GLN A 165 -0.87 15.06 -3.40
CA GLN A 165 0.11 15.94 -4.03
C GLN A 165 -0.12 16.05 -5.53
N THR A 166 -0.33 14.92 -6.23
CA THR A 166 -0.61 14.94 -7.67
C THR A 166 -1.92 15.67 -7.99
N LEU A 167 -2.96 15.49 -7.18
CA LEU A 167 -4.25 16.16 -7.34
C LEU A 167 -4.12 17.69 -7.22
N PHE A 168 -3.24 18.15 -6.34
CA PHE A 168 -2.93 19.57 -6.15
C PHE A 168 -1.88 20.11 -7.14
N ASN A 169 -1.43 19.29 -8.10
CA ASN A 169 -0.35 19.59 -9.04
C ASN A 169 0.99 19.91 -8.36
N LEU A 170 1.25 19.30 -7.21
CA LEU A 170 2.50 19.37 -6.48
C LEU A 170 3.44 18.25 -6.93
N MET A 171 4.75 18.46 -6.73
CA MET A 171 5.74 17.40 -6.95
C MET A 171 5.59 16.33 -5.86
N PRO A 172 5.42 15.04 -6.22
CA PRO A 172 5.39 13.95 -5.25
C PRO A 172 6.63 13.92 -4.37
N PHE A 173 6.42 13.80 -3.05
CA PHE A 173 7.49 13.60 -2.10
C PHE A 173 8.07 12.19 -2.24
N LYS A 174 9.41 12.07 -2.19
CA LYS A 174 10.08 10.77 -2.24
C LYS A 174 10.30 10.27 -0.82
N HIS A 175 9.54 9.25 -0.42
CA HIS A 175 9.62 8.63 0.90
C HIS A 175 10.85 7.71 1.06
N LEU A 176 12.06 8.25 0.94
CA LEU A 176 13.31 7.48 0.99
C LEU A 176 13.51 6.76 2.32
N ASN A 177 13.17 7.42 3.45
CA ASN A 177 13.27 6.81 4.78
C ASN A 177 12.33 5.61 4.93
N LEU A 178 11.14 5.67 4.34
CA LEU A 178 10.18 4.55 4.37
C LEU A 178 10.73 3.36 3.61
N GLN A 179 11.25 3.59 2.39
CA GLN A 179 11.87 2.54 1.58
C GLN A 179 13.06 1.91 2.32
N ALA A 180 13.97 2.72 2.86
CA ALA A 180 15.12 2.22 3.61
C ALA A 180 14.70 1.41 4.85
N THR A 181 13.63 1.83 5.53
CA THR A 181 13.11 1.12 6.70
C THR A 181 12.41 -0.19 6.33
N GLN A 182 11.69 -0.25 5.20
CA GLN A 182 11.11 -1.49 4.67
C GLN A 182 12.20 -2.49 4.28
N GLU A 183 13.27 -2.03 3.62
CA GLU A 183 14.42 -2.88 3.26
C GLU A 183 15.14 -3.41 4.51
N HIS A 184 15.31 -2.55 5.52
CA HIS A 184 15.91 -2.96 6.79
C HIS A 184 15.01 -3.98 7.53
N PHE A 185 13.70 -3.71 7.64
CA PHE A 185 12.71 -4.62 8.20
C PHE A 185 12.77 -6.00 7.53
N ALA A 186 12.77 -6.05 6.19
CA ALA A 186 12.85 -7.32 5.45
C ALA A 186 14.12 -8.11 5.78
N THR A 187 15.23 -7.41 6.03
CA THR A 187 16.50 -8.06 6.43
C THR A 187 16.40 -8.62 7.86
N VAL A 188 15.77 -7.89 8.78
CA VAL A 188 15.55 -8.36 10.16
C VAL A 188 14.53 -9.51 10.22
N GLU A 189 13.43 -9.44 9.46
CA GLU A 189 12.45 -10.53 9.33
C GLU A 189 13.11 -11.80 8.76
N SER A 190 13.98 -11.64 7.75
CA SER A 190 14.76 -12.74 7.20
C SER A 190 15.73 -13.35 8.21
N LEU A 191 16.32 -12.54 9.10
CA LEU A 191 17.18 -13.05 10.17
C LEU A 191 16.39 -13.96 11.11
N TRP A 192 15.29 -13.46 11.66
CA TRP A 192 14.51 -14.22 12.65
C TRP A 192 13.80 -15.43 12.06
N THR A 193 13.45 -15.38 10.77
CA THR A 193 13.00 -16.55 10.01
C THR A 193 14.12 -17.60 9.89
N ALA A 194 15.37 -17.18 9.68
CA ALA A 194 16.51 -18.10 9.62
C ALA A 194 16.83 -18.70 11.00
N VAL A 195 16.70 -17.92 12.08
CA VAL A 195 16.84 -18.40 13.46
C VAL A 195 15.81 -19.48 13.79
N GLU A 196 14.53 -19.26 13.46
CA GLU A 196 13.49 -20.26 13.70
C GLU A 196 13.76 -21.55 12.91
N LYS A 197 14.00 -21.44 11.60
CA LYS A 197 14.32 -22.61 10.77
C LYS A 197 15.52 -23.38 11.29
N TRP A 198 16.54 -22.66 11.77
CA TRP A 198 17.70 -23.26 12.40
C TRP A 198 17.33 -24.01 13.68
N ASN A 199 16.54 -23.41 14.56
CA ASN A 199 16.10 -24.04 15.80
C ASN A 199 15.27 -25.29 15.51
N GLU A 200 14.35 -25.25 14.55
CA GLU A 200 13.56 -26.41 14.12
C GLU A 200 14.43 -27.54 13.57
N LEU A 201 15.39 -27.21 12.70
CA LEU A 201 16.36 -28.16 12.16
C LEU A 201 17.19 -28.78 13.28
N TYR A 202 17.72 -27.94 14.18
CA TYR A 202 18.55 -28.39 15.28
C TYR A 202 17.77 -29.29 16.24
N GLN A 203 16.56 -28.90 16.63
CA GLN A 203 15.70 -29.73 17.48
C GLN A 203 15.39 -31.06 16.81
N THR A 204 14.97 -31.04 15.55
CA THR A 204 14.68 -32.25 14.77
C THR A 204 15.90 -33.16 14.70
N ALA A 205 17.08 -32.62 14.43
CA ALA A 205 18.33 -33.39 14.36
C ALA A 205 18.74 -34.00 15.71
N MET A 206 18.41 -33.34 16.82
CA MET A 206 18.75 -33.81 18.17
C MET A 206 17.72 -34.79 18.75
N THR A 207 16.45 -34.71 18.34
CA THR A 207 15.37 -35.55 18.88
C THR A 207 14.98 -36.73 17.99
N SER A 208 15.24 -36.65 16.69
CA SER A 208 14.85 -37.72 15.76
C SER A 208 15.69 -38.97 15.99
N PRO A 209 15.10 -40.18 15.93
CA PRO A 209 15.86 -41.40 15.97
C PRO A 209 16.86 -41.43 14.81
N PHE A 210 18.13 -41.68 15.11
CA PHE A 210 19.22 -41.54 14.13
C PHE A 210 19.03 -42.37 12.86
N PHE A 211 18.40 -43.56 12.97
CA PHE A 211 18.13 -44.44 11.83
C PHE A 211 17.05 -43.92 10.87
N GLU A 212 16.24 -42.94 11.28
CA GLU A 212 15.23 -42.30 10.43
C GLU A 212 15.75 -41.01 9.80
N VAL A 213 16.90 -40.50 10.26
CA VAL A 213 17.49 -39.24 9.79
C VAL A 213 18.24 -39.48 8.48
N ASN A 214 17.84 -38.75 7.44
CA ASN A 214 18.62 -38.65 6.22
C ASN A 214 19.85 -37.75 6.44
N THR A 215 21.00 -38.36 6.74
CA THR A 215 22.23 -37.64 7.09
C THR A 215 22.78 -36.80 5.93
N GLU A 216 22.55 -37.19 4.67
CA GLU A 216 22.95 -36.40 3.49
C GLU A 216 22.13 -35.10 3.37
N GLU A 217 20.83 -35.20 3.60
CA GLU A 217 19.91 -34.06 3.57
C GLU A 217 20.20 -33.10 4.73
N LEU A 218 20.36 -33.64 5.94
CA LEU A 218 20.74 -32.85 7.11
C LEU A 218 22.07 -32.09 6.90
N SER A 219 23.06 -32.73 6.26
CA SER A 219 24.34 -32.09 5.93
C SER A 219 24.18 -30.95 4.91
N LYS A 220 23.32 -31.13 3.89
CA LYS A 220 22.99 -30.06 2.94
C LYS A 220 22.30 -28.89 3.63
N ASP A 221 21.32 -29.17 4.47
CA ASP A 221 20.56 -28.14 5.18
C ASP A 221 21.44 -27.37 6.17
N ALA A 222 22.33 -28.06 6.90
CA ALA A 222 23.34 -27.43 7.75
C ALA A 222 24.27 -26.50 6.96
N ALA A 223 24.68 -26.91 5.75
CA ALA A 223 25.53 -26.10 4.88
C ALA A 223 24.79 -24.85 4.36
N VAL A 224 23.51 -24.96 4.01
CA VAL A 224 22.66 -23.84 3.61
C VAL A 224 22.45 -22.88 4.78
N ALA A 225 22.06 -23.39 5.96
CA ALA A 225 21.86 -22.59 7.16
C ALA A 225 23.11 -21.79 7.54
N PHE A 226 24.30 -22.40 7.47
CA PHE A 226 25.56 -21.69 7.71
C PHE A 226 25.83 -20.59 6.68
N LYS A 227 25.59 -20.86 5.38
CA LYS A 227 25.81 -19.87 4.32
C LYS A 227 24.89 -18.66 4.50
N ASP A 228 23.63 -18.90 4.82
CA ASP A 228 22.63 -17.85 5.04
C ASP A 228 22.96 -17.05 6.30
N ALA A 229 23.32 -17.72 7.40
CA ALA A 229 23.78 -17.09 8.64
C ALA A 229 25.00 -16.18 8.41
N TYR A 230 25.98 -16.65 7.65
CA TYR A 230 27.17 -15.87 7.30
C TYR A 230 26.82 -14.62 6.46
N ALA A 231 25.92 -14.76 5.48
CA ALA A 231 25.46 -13.65 4.65
C ALA A 231 24.69 -12.60 5.47
N LEU A 232 23.82 -13.04 6.39
CA LEU A 232 23.08 -12.18 7.31
C LEU A 232 24.02 -11.44 8.28
N HIS A 233 25.01 -12.15 8.84
CA HIS A 233 26.00 -11.54 9.73
C HIS A 233 26.83 -10.47 9.02
N LYS A 234 27.17 -10.66 7.74
CA LYS A 234 27.85 -9.64 6.94
C LYS A 234 26.99 -8.39 6.70
N LYS A 235 25.67 -8.53 6.64
CA LYS A 235 24.73 -7.42 6.38
C LYS A 235 24.37 -6.64 7.65
N LEU A 236 24.07 -7.34 8.75
CA LEU A 236 23.53 -6.73 9.97
C LEU A 236 24.57 -6.58 11.08
N SER A 237 25.54 -7.51 11.16
CA SER A 237 26.62 -7.51 12.16
C SER A 237 26.15 -7.24 13.61
N ASN A 238 25.20 -8.03 14.08
CA ASN A 238 24.66 -7.96 15.44
C ASN A 238 24.84 -9.28 16.22
N ASP A 239 24.53 -9.29 17.52
CA ASP A 239 24.76 -10.43 18.40
C ASP A 239 23.97 -11.67 17.97
N VAL A 240 22.70 -11.51 17.56
CA VAL A 240 21.85 -12.62 17.07
C VAL A 240 22.48 -13.29 15.83
N THR A 241 22.97 -12.50 14.86
CA THR A 241 23.65 -13.04 13.68
C THR A 241 24.98 -13.71 14.00
N ALA A 242 25.70 -13.22 15.02
CA ALA A 242 26.93 -13.86 15.48
C ALA A 242 26.61 -15.24 16.08
N VAL A 243 25.61 -15.33 16.96
CA VAL A 243 25.16 -16.60 17.55
C VAL A 243 24.67 -17.57 16.48
N LEU A 244 23.86 -17.11 15.52
CA LEU A 244 23.37 -17.97 14.42
C LEU A 244 24.54 -18.54 13.60
N LYS A 245 25.51 -17.69 13.23
CA LYS A 245 26.70 -18.08 12.47
C LYS A 245 27.56 -19.06 13.24
N ASP A 246 27.80 -18.83 14.53
CA ASP A 246 28.66 -19.68 15.35
C ASP A 246 28.03 -21.04 15.62
N ARG A 247 26.72 -21.10 15.89
CA ARG A 247 25.98 -22.35 16.08
C ARG A 247 25.91 -23.18 14.80
N THR A 248 25.56 -22.56 13.68
CA THR A 248 25.53 -23.23 12.38
C THR A 248 26.91 -23.73 11.96
N ALA A 249 27.98 -22.98 12.25
CA ALA A 249 29.36 -23.40 12.01
C ALA A 249 29.75 -24.62 12.86
N ALA A 250 29.45 -24.58 14.17
CA ALA A 250 29.75 -25.67 15.09
C ALA A 250 29.03 -26.96 14.70
N PHE A 251 27.75 -26.87 14.33
CA PHE A 251 27.00 -28.03 13.87
C PHE A 251 27.54 -28.58 12.55
N LYS A 252 27.85 -27.70 11.59
CA LYS A 252 28.45 -28.08 10.30
C LYS A 252 29.78 -28.81 10.47
N LEU A 253 30.60 -28.44 11.47
CA LEU A 253 31.87 -29.11 11.78
C LEU A 253 31.67 -30.59 12.13
N ASN A 254 30.55 -30.94 12.75
CA ASN A 254 30.24 -32.32 13.16
C ASN A 254 29.58 -33.15 12.04
N MET A 255 29.11 -32.52 10.96
CA MET A 255 28.40 -33.21 9.86
C MET A 255 29.20 -34.33 9.18
N PRO A 256 30.52 -34.23 8.95
CA PRO A 256 31.30 -35.34 8.41
C PRO A 256 31.18 -36.61 9.26
N THR A 257 31.25 -36.47 10.59
CA THR A 257 31.08 -37.60 11.52
C THR A 257 29.66 -38.15 11.48
N VAL A 258 28.64 -37.28 11.44
CA VAL A 258 27.23 -37.70 11.32
C VAL A 258 26.99 -38.49 10.01
N LEU A 259 27.60 -38.06 8.90
CA LEU A 259 27.53 -38.77 7.63
C LEU A 259 28.18 -40.16 7.69
N GLU A 260 29.34 -40.28 8.32
CA GLU A 260 30.01 -41.57 8.52
C GLU A 260 29.18 -42.52 9.40
N LEU A 261 28.58 -42.00 10.47
CA LEU A 261 27.69 -42.78 11.34
C LEU A 261 26.41 -43.23 10.61
N GLY A 262 25.90 -42.43 9.67
CA GLY A 262 24.74 -42.76 8.85
C GLY A 262 25.02 -43.75 7.71
N ASN A 263 26.27 -44.20 7.55
CA ASN A 263 26.63 -45.16 6.51
C ASN A 263 25.96 -46.52 6.79
N PRO A 264 25.23 -47.13 5.83
CA PRO A 264 24.63 -48.46 5.99
C PRO A 264 25.61 -49.60 6.35
N ALA A 265 26.91 -49.38 6.16
CA ALA A 265 27.96 -50.31 6.60
C ALA A 265 28.17 -50.32 8.13
N MET A 266 27.69 -49.29 8.83
CA MET A 266 27.61 -49.26 10.29
C MET A 266 26.63 -50.33 10.78
N LYS A 267 26.96 -50.94 11.91
CA LYS A 267 26.23 -52.07 12.51
C LYS A 267 26.06 -51.76 13.98
N ASP A 268 25.05 -52.32 14.62
CA ASP A 268 24.68 -52.11 16.03
C ASP A 268 25.83 -52.24 17.04
N ARG A 269 26.88 -52.99 16.72
CA ARG A 269 28.07 -53.17 17.57
C ARG A 269 29.04 -51.99 17.57
N HIS A 270 28.95 -51.10 16.58
CA HIS A 270 29.79 -49.91 16.44
C HIS A 270 29.07 -48.73 17.07
#